data_AF-A0A484GQY7-F1
#
_entry.id   AF-A0A484GQY7-F1
#
_cell.length_a   1.000
_cell.length_b   1.000
_cell.length_c   1.000
_cell.angle_alpha   90.00
_cell.angle_beta   90.00
_cell.angle_gamma   90.00
#
_symmetry.space_group_name_H-M   'P 1'
#
loop_
_entity.id
_entity.type
_entity.pdbx_description
1 polymer ?
#
loop_
_entity_poly.entity_id
_entity_poly.type
_entity_poly.pdbx_seq_one_letter_code
_entity_poly.pdbx_strand_id
1 'polypeptide(L)'
;MAVTVTLEPAGRCRWDEPVRIAVCGLAPGQPVTLRASLRDEKDALFRAHARYCADAHGQLDLERAPALGGSFAGLEPMGLLWALEPEKPFWRFLKRDVQTPFAVELEVLDGHDPDAQRLLGRAVHERDFLAPGVRREPVRAGRVRATLFLPPGPGPFPGIIDIFGVGGALLEYRASLLAGHGFATLALAYCDFEDLPKKFDTIHLDYFEEALCYMLQHTQVKGPGIGLLGISLGADICLSMASFLKNISATVSINGSGFNGNKAIYYKENSIPPLGHDLRRMKVAFSGLLDIVDIRNDIVGGCENPCMIPIEKAQGPILFIVGQDDHNWRSELYAQIASERLQAHGKEKPQIISYPGTGHYIEPPYFPMCPASLHKLLDKPVIWGGEPRAHSKAQVDAWKQILTFFTKHLGACPKL
;
A
#
# COMPACT_ATOMS: atom_id res chain seq x y z
N MET A 1 -11.34 -30.64 27.48
CA MET A 1 -11.76 -29.23 27.49
C MET A 1 -12.10 -28.85 26.05
N ALA A 2 -12.98 -27.87 25.82
CA ALA A 2 -13.22 -27.39 24.46
C ALA A 2 -11.96 -26.68 23.94
N VAL A 3 -11.66 -26.81 22.64
CA VAL A 3 -10.54 -26.11 22.01
C VAL A 3 -10.94 -24.66 21.80
N THR A 4 -10.13 -23.74 22.32
CA THR A 4 -10.40 -22.30 22.32
C THR A 4 -9.29 -21.57 21.58
N VAL A 5 -9.67 -20.66 20.69
CA VAL A 5 -8.75 -19.74 20.01
C VAL A 5 -8.78 -18.41 20.74
N THR A 6 -7.62 -17.90 21.16
CA THR A 6 -7.45 -16.61 21.83
C THR A 6 -6.61 -15.68 20.97
N LEU A 7 -6.97 -14.41 20.96
CA LEU A 7 -6.26 -13.36 20.24
C LEU A 7 -5.77 -12.30 21.22
N GLU A 8 -4.57 -11.78 21.00
CA GLU A 8 -4.01 -10.64 21.73
C GLU A 8 -3.54 -9.58 20.74
N PRO A 9 -4.13 -8.37 20.74
CA PRO A 9 -5.25 -7.92 21.58
C PRO A 9 -6.57 -8.67 21.31
N ALA A 10 -7.39 -8.87 22.34
CA ALA A 10 -8.63 -9.67 22.26
C ALA A 10 -9.82 -8.94 21.60
N GLY A 11 -9.71 -7.63 21.39
CA GLY A 11 -10.72 -6.80 20.76
C GLY A 11 -10.51 -6.64 19.25
N ARG A 12 -11.21 -5.66 18.67
CA ARG A 12 -10.92 -5.20 17.31
C ARG A 12 -9.52 -4.60 17.27
N CYS A 13 -8.77 -4.89 16.23
CA CYS A 13 -7.47 -4.26 15.97
C CYS A 13 -7.43 -3.74 14.54
N ARG A 14 -6.51 -2.83 14.25
CA ARG A 14 -6.39 -2.29 12.90
C ARG A 14 -5.76 -3.29 11.96
N TRP A 15 -6.08 -3.16 10.67
CA TRP A 15 -5.54 -4.04 9.64
C TRP A 15 -4.00 -4.04 9.62
N ASP A 16 -3.35 -2.93 9.95
CA ASP A 16 -1.89 -2.79 9.97
C ASP A 16 -1.21 -3.20 11.29
N GLU A 17 -1.96 -3.70 12.28
CA GLU A 17 -1.42 -4.11 13.60
C GLU A 17 -1.19 -5.62 13.71
N PRO A 18 -0.07 -6.08 14.30
CA PRO A 18 0.10 -7.50 14.58
C PRO A 18 -0.92 -8.01 15.60
N VAL A 19 -1.30 -9.27 15.48
CA VAL A 19 -2.11 -10.00 16.46
C VAL A 19 -1.44 -11.32 16.80
N ARG A 20 -1.33 -11.63 18.09
CA ARG A 20 -0.88 -12.93 18.57
C ARG A 20 -2.08 -13.88 18.60
N ILE A 21 -1.94 -15.03 17.94
CA ILE A 21 -2.95 -16.08 17.89
C ILE A 21 -2.44 -17.27 18.72
N ALA A 22 -3.26 -17.71 19.68
CA ALA A 22 -3.00 -18.91 20.45
C ALA A 22 -4.22 -19.83 20.51
N VAL A 23 -3.98 -21.13 20.68
CA VAL A 23 -4.99 -22.17 20.80
C VAL A 23 -4.71 -22.99 22.06
N CYS A 24 -5.73 -23.17 22.88
CA CYS A 24 -5.66 -23.95 24.12
C CYS A 24 -6.66 -25.12 24.08
N GLY A 25 -6.38 -26.17 24.86
CA GLY A 25 -7.28 -27.31 25.03
C GLY A 25 -7.10 -28.42 24.01
N LEU A 26 -5.97 -28.44 23.28
CA LEU A 26 -5.58 -29.54 22.40
C LEU A 26 -4.98 -30.70 23.22
N ALA A 27 -4.83 -31.88 22.61
CA ALA A 27 -4.03 -32.94 23.19
C ALA A 27 -2.51 -32.64 23.06
N PRO A 28 -1.66 -33.13 23.97
CA PRO A 28 -0.21 -32.99 23.85
C PRO A 28 0.31 -33.49 22.50
N GLY A 29 1.04 -32.66 21.76
CA GLY A 29 1.57 -33.02 20.43
C GLY A 29 0.51 -33.18 19.32
N GLN A 30 -0.74 -32.75 19.55
CA GLN A 30 -1.81 -32.94 18.56
C GLN A 30 -1.49 -32.23 17.24
N PRO A 31 -1.54 -32.93 16.09
CA PRO A 31 -1.46 -32.29 14.78
C PRO A 31 -2.76 -31.53 14.49
N VAL A 32 -2.64 -30.28 14.06
CA VAL A 32 -3.79 -29.44 13.70
C VAL A 32 -3.49 -28.62 12.45
N THR A 33 -4.54 -28.20 11.76
CA THR A 33 -4.47 -27.22 10.68
C THR A 33 -5.24 -25.97 11.08
N LEU A 34 -4.57 -24.82 11.08
CA LEU A 34 -5.26 -23.54 11.22
C LEU A 34 -5.60 -23.01 9.84
N ARG A 35 -6.85 -22.56 9.67
CA ARG A 35 -7.34 -21.94 8.45
C ARG A 35 -7.88 -20.55 8.77
N ALA A 36 -7.48 -19.57 7.95
CA ALA A 36 -8.07 -18.24 7.93
C ALA A 36 -8.89 -18.07 6.66
N SER A 37 -10.08 -17.50 6.80
CA SER A 37 -10.96 -17.15 5.68
C SER A 37 -11.50 -15.73 5.87
N LEU A 38 -11.64 -14.98 4.78
CA LEU A 38 -12.41 -13.74 4.76
C LEU A 38 -13.14 -13.57 3.44
N ARG A 39 -14.24 -12.82 3.45
CA ARG A 39 -14.93 -12.36 2.25
C ARG A 39 -14.75 -10.85 2.12
N ASP A 40 -14.37 -10.40 0.93
CA ASP A 40 -14.25 -8.97 0.65
C ASP A 40 -15.62 -8.30 0.43
N GLU A 41 -15.62 -7.00 0.16
CA GLU A 41 -16.85 -6.19 -0.05
C GLU A 41 -17.65 -6.59 -1.30
N LYS A 42 -17.09 -7.44 -2.15
CA LYS A 42 -17.70 -7.99 -3.36
C LYS A 42 -17.96 -9.50 -3.23
N ASP A 43 -17.91 -10.02 -2.00
CA ASP A 43 -18.12 -11.41 -1.65
C ASP A 43 -17.08 -12.38 -2.25
N ALA A 44 -15.91 -11.88 -2.66
CA ALA A 44 -14.82 -12.74 -3.08
C ALA A 44 -14.12 -13.33 -1.86
N LEU A 45 -13.96 -14.66 -1.87
CA LEU A 45 -13.37 -15.42 -0.78
C LEU A 45 -11.84 -15.42 -0.89
N PHE A 46 -11.19 -15.14 0.24
CA PHE A 46 -9.76 -15.27 0.44
C PHE A 46 -9.47 -16.27 1.54
N ARG A 47 -8.45 -17.13 1.36
CA ARG A 47 -8.09 -18.17 2.33
C ARG A 47 -6.59 -18.36 2.46
N ALA A 48 -6.17 -18.74 3.66
CA ALA A 48 -4.83 -19.22 3.97
C ALA A 48 -4.93 -20.37 4.96
N HIS A 49 -3.98 -21.30 4.94
CA HIS A 49 -3.90 -22.35 5.94
C HIS A 49 -2.46 -22.72 6.26
N ALA A 50 -2.23 -23.22 7.47
CA ALA A 50 -0.95 -23.77 7.87
C ALA A 50 -1.13 -24.91 8.87
N ARG A 51 -0.26 -25.92 8.77
CA ARG A 51 -0.21 -27.09 9.63
C ARG A 51 0.72 -26.83 10.82
N TYR A 52 0.32 -27.28 12.00
CA TYR A 52 1.05 -27.11 13.25
C TYR A 52 0.96 -28.37 14.12
N CYS A 53 1.78 -28.44 15.16
CA CYS A 53 1.62 -29.39 16.27
C CYS A 53 1.53 -28.60 17.58
N ALA A 54 0.61 -28.99 18.46
CA ALA A 54 0.56 -28.47 19.82
C ALA A 54 1.79 -28.88 20.64
N ASP A 55 2.11 -28.12 21.68
CA ASP A 55 3.17 -28.45 22.62
C ASP A 55 2.77 -29.61 23.58
N ALA A 56 3.66 -29.94 24.51
CA ALA A 56 3.44 -30.99 25.51
C ALA A 56 2.29 -30.69 26.49
N HIS A 57 1.82 -29.43 26.55
CA HIS A 57 0.71 -28.98 27.38
C HIS A 57 -0.59 -28.82 26.60
N GLY A 58 -0.61 -29.18 25.30
CA GLY A 58 -1.79 -29.02 24.46
C GLY A 58 -2.08 -27.56 24.10
N GLN A 59 -1.03 -26.74 24.02
CA GLN A 59 -1.10 -25.33 23.61
C GLN A 59 -0.40 -25.13 22.27
N LEU A 60 -0.91 -24.19 21.48
CA LEU A 60 -0.27 -23.71 20.25
C LEU A 60 -0.24 -22.19 20.29
N ASP A 61 0.94 -21.60 20.11
CA ASP A 61 1.14 -20.16 20.08
C ASP A 61 1.92 -19.81 18.81
N LEU A 62 1.33 -19.01 17.91
CA LEU A 62 1.91 -18.78 16.59
C LEU A 62 3.16 -17.89 16.62
N GLU A 63 3.44 -17.23 17.76
CA GLU A 63 4.72 -16.54 18.00
C GLU A 63 5.85 -17.47 18.41
N ARG A 64 5.54 -18.74 18.72
CA ARG A 64 6.51 -19.72 19.25
C ARG A 64 6.59 -20.99 18.42
N ALA A 65 5.48 -21.40 17.80
CA ALA A 65 5.37 -22.62 17.03
C ALA A 65 5.48 -22.33 15.53
N PRO A 66 6.47 -22.89 14.82
CA PRO A 66 6.58 -22.71 13.38
C PRO A 66 5.48 -23.47 12.64
N ALA A 67 4.98 -22.88 11.56
CA ALA A 67 4.16 -23.58 10.58
C ALA A 67 4.99 -24.68 9.90
N LEU A 68 4.43 -25.87 9.80
CA LEU A 68 5.04 -27.06 9.18
C LEU A 68 4.83 -27.11 7.66
N GLY A 69 3.96 -26.24 7.12
CA GLY A 69 3.63 -26.13 5.71
C GLY A 69 2.15 -25.81 5.49
N GLY A 70 1.79 -25.58 4.22
CA GLY A 70 0.49 -25.03 3.82
C GLY A 70 0.73 -23.84 2.90
N SER A 71 -0.06 -22.78 3.05
CA SER A 71 0.16 -21.49 2.37
C SER A 71 1.52 -20.86 2.71
N PHE A 72 2.12 -21.22 3.85
CA PHE A 72 3.45 -20.79 4.29
C PHE A 72 4.07 -21.81 5.27
N ALA A 73 5.34 -21.60 5.61
CA ALA A 73 6.09 -22.41 6.58
C ALA A 73 7.04 -21.55 7.42
N GLY A 74 7.46 -22.07 8.57
CA GLY A 74 8.36 -21.40 9.51
C GLY A 74 7.62 -20.55 10.57
N LEU A 75 8.39 -19.83 11.38
CA LEU A 75 7.85 -18.97 12.44
C LEU A 75 7.33 -17.66 11.85
N GLU A 76 6.05 -17.64 11.48
CA GLU A 76 5.39 -16.54 10.79
C GLU A 76 4.04 -16.23 11.48
N PRO A 77 4.03 -15.43 12.56
CA PRO A 77 2.84 -15.25 13.41
C PRO A 77 1.64 -14.66 12.65
N MET A 78 1.93 -13.78 11.68
CA MET A 78 0.94 -13.13 10.81
C MET A 78 0.73 -13.84 9.48
N GLY A 79 1.28 -15.06 9.32
CA GLY A 79 1.20 -15.85 8.09
C GLY A 79 -0.21 -16.08 7.57
N LEU A 80 -1.15 -16.34 8.48
CA LEU A 80 -2.55 -16.56 8.16
C LEU A 80 -3.26 -15.32 7.56
N LEU A 81 -2.65 -14.13 7.67
CA LEU A 81 -3.19 -12.88 7.13
C LEU A 81 -2.48 -12.50 5.82
N TRP A 82 -1.14 -12.43 5.82
CA TRP A 82 -0.42 -11.99 4.63
C TRP A 82 -0.42 -13.04 3.50
N ALA A 83 -0.62 -14.32 3.82
CA ALA A 83 -0.66 -15.41 2.84
C ALA A 83 -2.08 -15.73 2.33
N LEU A 84 -3.06 -14.85 2.58
CA LEU A 84 -4.42 -15.02 2.05
C LEU A 84 -4.41 -14.94 0.52
N GLU A 85 -4.92 -15.99 -0.11
CA GLU A 85 -5.04 -16.05 -1.57
C GLU A 85 -6.53 -16.01 -1.96
N PRO A 86 -6.89 -15.30 -3.05
CA PRO A 86 -8.25 -15.30 -3.55
C PRO A 86 -8.59 -16.67 -4.15
N GLU A 87 -9.79 -17.16 -3.90
CA GLU A 87 -10.32 -18.36 -4.59
C GLU A 87 -10.47 -18.10 -6.09
N LYS A 88 -10.84 -16.88 -6.46
CA LYS A 88 -10.93 -16.44 -7.85
C LYS A 88 -9.57 -15.91 -8.35
N PRO A 89 -8.98 -16.50 -9.41
CA PRO A 89 -7.75 -15.99 -10.00
C PRO A 89 -7.86 -14.51 -10.40
N PHE A 90 -6.74 -13.79 -10.34
CA PHE A 90 -6.62 -12.38 -10.73
C PHE A 90 -7.48 -11.40 -9.93
N TRP A 91 -8.03 -11.84 -8.80
CA TRP A 91 -8.78 -11.01 -7.89
C TRP A 91 -7.84 -10.32 -6.89
N ARG A 92 -7.95 -9.00 -6.76
CA ARG A 92 -7.09 -8.22 -5.87
C ARG A 92 -7.83 -7.87 -4.59
N PHE A 93 -7.19 -8.12 -3.45
CA PHE A 93 -7.70 -7.70 -2.16
C PHE A 93 -7.69 -6.17 -2.06
N LEU A 94 -8.86 -5.57 -1.82
CA LEU A 94 -9.04 -4.13 -1.68
C LEU A 94 -10.08 -3.85 -0.61
N LYS A 95 -9.91 -2.71 0.07
CA LYS A 95 -10.92 -2.13 0.96
C LYS A 95 -11.42 -0.80 0.38
N ARG A 96 -12.71 -0.65 0.15
CA ARG A 96 -13.32 0.60 -0.34
C ARG A 96 -14.01 1.36 0.77
N ASP A 97 -14.81 0.69 1.60
CA ASP A 97 -15.49 1.32 2.74
C ASP A 97 -14.69 1.11 4.03
N VAL A 98 -13.85 2.08 4.37
CA VAL A 98 -12.98 2.02 5.55
C VAL A 98 -13.73 2.04 6.89
N GLN A 99 -15.02 2.35 6.89
CA GLN A 99 -15.85 2.45 8.11
C GLN A 99 -16.27 1.08 8.65
N THR A 100 -16.18 0.03 7.82
CA THR A 100 -16.50 -1.34 8.20
C THR A 100 -15.23 -2.19 8.32
N PRO A 101 -15.16 -3.13 9.28
CA PRO A 101 -14.03 -4.06 9.37
C PRO A 101 -14.12 -5.13 8.28
N PHE A 102 -13.03 -5.88 8.11
CA PHE A 102 -13.13 -7.25 7.60
C PHE A 102 -13.15 -8.26 8.76
N ALA A 103 -14.06 -9.22 8.69
CA ALA A 103 -14.10 -10.36 9.61
C ALA A 103 -13.21 -11.48 9.07
N VAL A 104 -12.16 -11.82 9.82
CA VAL A 104 -11.30 -12.97 9.55
C VAL A 104 -11.78 -14.14 10.40
N GLU A 105 -12.34 -15.15 9.75
CA GLU A 105 -12.73 -16.40 10.39
C GLU A 105 -11.49 -17.28 10.57
N LEU A 106 -11.20 -17.65 11.82
CA LEU A 106 -10.12 -18.54 12.21
C LEU A 106 -10.71 -19.88 12.64
N GLU A 107 -10.26 -20.96 12.02
CA GLU A 107 -10.69 -22.32 12.31
C GLU A 107 -9.49 -23.18 12.71
N VAL A 108 -9.69 -24.04 13.72
CA VAL A 108 -8.74 -25.08 14.11
C VAL A 108 -9.35 -26.42 13.69
N LEU A 109 -8.68 -27.10 12.77
CA LEU A 109 -9.09 -28.39 12.21
C LEU A 109 -8.20 -29.51 12.76
N ASP A 110 -8.78 -30.68 13.00
CA ASP A 110 -8.08 -31.85 13.50
C ASP A 110 -7.19 -32.48 12.40
N GLY A 111 -5.91 -32.69 12.71
CA GLY A 111 -4.97 -33.35 11.81
C GLY A 111 -4.38 -32.46 10.71
N HIS A 112 -3.59 -33.12 9.85
CA HIS A 112 -2.89 -32.54 8.70
C HIS A 112 -3.44 -33.01 7.36
N ASP A 113 -4.44 -33.88 7.39
CA ASP A 113 -5.08 -34.45 6.21
C ASP A 113 -5.90 -33.35 5.51
N PRO A 114 -5.67 -33.10 4.19
CA PRO A 114 -6.42 -32.10 3.44
C PRO A 114 -7.94 -32.37 3.39
N ASP A 115 -8.38 -33.62 3.53
CA ASP A 115 -9.78 -34.02 3.44
C ASP A 115 -10.48 -34.05 4.81
N ALA A 116 -9.71 -34.11 5.91
CA ALA A 116 -10.24 -34.15 7.27
C ALA A 116 -10.62 -32.74 7.76
N GLN A 117 -11.91 -32.42 7.72
CA GLN A 117 -12.44 -31.11 8.15
C GLN A 117 -13.08 -31.11 9.53
N ARG A 118 -12.66 -32.00 10.45
CA ARG A 118 -13.23 -32.01 11.80
C ARG A 118 -12.84 -30.72 12.52
N LEU A 119 -13.80 -29.82 12.68
CA LEU A 119 -13.63 -28.56 13.40
C LEU A 119 -13.47 -28.82 14.91
N LEU A 120 -12.36 -28.34 15.47
CA LEU A 120 -12.05 -28.41 16.89
C LEU A 120 -12.45 -27.12 17.62
N GLY A 121 -12.20 -25.97 17.00
CA GLY A 121 -12.49 -24.65 17.54
C GLY A 121 -12.53 -23.59 16.45
N ARG A 122 -13.15 -22.45 16.77
CA ARG A 122 -13.23 -21.30 15.86
C ARG A 122 -13.23 -19.97 16.61
N ALA A 123 -12.77 -18.91 15.95
CA ALA A 123 -12.95 -17.53 16.37
C ALA A 123 -13.15 -16.63 15.15
N VAL A 124 -13.76 -15.46 15.38
CA VAL A 124 -13.85 -14.41 14.36
C VAL A 124 -13.07 -13.21 14.88
N HIS A 125 -12.17 -12.69 14.06
CA HIS A 125 -11.37 -11.52 14.38
C HIS A 125 -11.67 -10.39 13.39
N GLU A 126 -12.28 -9.32 13.89
CA GLU A 126 -12.56 -8.14 13.11
C GLU A 126 -11.32 -7.24 13.01
N ARG A 127 -10.95 -6.88 11.79
CA ARG A 127 -9.80 -6.01 11.49
C ARG A 127 -10.26 -4.70 10.86
N ASP A 128 -9.98 -3.61 11.57
CA ASP A 128 -10.44 -2.26 11.27
C ASP A 128 -9.56 -1.51 10.28
N PHE A 129 -10.19 -0.66 9.47
CA PHE A 129 -9.48 0.28 8.59
C PHE A 129 -9.57 1.73 9.05
N LEU A 130 -10.41 2.00 10.06
CA LEU A 130 -10.56 3.30 10.68
C LEU A 130 -10.24 3.17 12.17
N ALA A 131 -9.16 3.82 12.63
CA ALA A 131 -8.76 3.74 14.02
C ALA A 131 -9.81 4.39 14.95
N PRO A 132 -9.93 3.92 16.21
CA PRO A 132 -10.84 4.53 17.18
C PRO A 132 -10.65 6.06 17.28
N GLY A 133 -11.74 6.80 17.13
CA GLY A 133 -11.75 8.26 17.23
C GLY A 133 -11.23 9.03 16.01
N VAL A 134 -10.70 8.34 14.98
CA VAL A 134 -10.39 9.00 13.70
C VAL A 134 -11.68 9.46 13.03
N ARG A 135 -11.75 10.73 12.68
CA ARG A 135 -12.88 11.32 11.95
C ARG A 135 -12.65 11.17 10.45
N ARG A 136 -13.69 10.77 9.72
CA ARG A 136 -13.72 10.69 8.26
C ARG A 136 -14.62 11.80 7.71
N GLU A 137 -14.06 12.68 6.90
CA GLU A 137 -14.72 13.89 6.40
C GLU A 137 -14.60 13.96 4.87
N PRO A 138 -15.67 13.62 4.11
CA PRO A 138 -15.67 13.81 2.66
C PRO A 138 -15.45 15.27 2.29
N VAL A 139 -14.55 15.52 1.33
CA VAL A 139 -14.16 16.86 0.89
C VAL A 139 -14.70 17.14 -0.51
N ARG A 140 -15.57 18.14 -0.61
CA ARG A 140 -16.14 18.66 -1.86
C ARG A 140 -15.90 20.17 -1.95
N ALA A 141 -14.63 20.56 -2.02
CA ALA A 141 -14.19 21.96 -2.02
C ALA A 141 -13.77 22.39 -3.43
N GLY A 142 -14.54 23.29 -4.07
CA GLY A 142 -14.32 23.63 -5.47
C GLY A 142 -14.41 22.39 -6.36
N ARG A 143 -13.37 22.14 -7.18
CA ARG A 143 -13.24 20.91 -7.98
C ARG A 143 -12.60 19.74 -7.23
N VAL A 144 -11.99 19.96 -6.06
CA VAL A 144 -11.33 18.92 -5.28
C VAL A 144 -12.33 17.87 -4.80
N ARG A 145 -12.06 16.60 -5.11
CA ARG A 145 -12.80 15.44 -4.59
C ARG A 145 -11.86 14.54 -3.82
N ALA A 146 -12.09 14.46 -2.52
CA ALA A 146 -11.23 13.75 -1.59
C ALA A 146 -12.00 13.28 -0.35
N THR A 147 -11.30 12.59 0.55
CA THR A 147 -11.74 12.32 1.92
C THR A 147 -10.60 12.66 2.87
N LEU A 148 -10.88 13.52 3.84
CA LEU A 148 -9.96 13.90 4.91
C LEU A 148 -10.17 12.99 6.12
N PHE A 149 -9.08 12.48 6.68
CA PHE A 149 -9.06 11.76 7.93
C PHE A 149 -8.31 12.55 8.99
N LEU A 150 -8.93 12.76 10.14
CA LEU A 150 -8.36 13.51 11.25
C LEU A 150 -8.19 12.60 12.46
N PRO A 151 -6.99 12.52 13.07
CA PRO A 151 -6.79 11.81 14.32
C PRO A 151 -7.69 12.37 15.44
N PRO A 152 -7.97 11.58 16.50
CA PRO A 152 -8.58 12.11 17.70
C PRO A 152 -7.62 13.08 18.43
N GLY A 153 -8.17 13.93 19.29
CA GLY A 153 -7.42 14.91 20.06
C GLY A 153 -7.56 16.35 19.54
N PRO A 154 -6.87 17.31 20.18
CA PRO A 154 -7.11 18.74 19.96
C PRO A 154 -6.53 19.28 18.64
N GLY A 155 -5.59 18.56 18.02
CA GLY A 155 -4.83 19.06 16.87
C GLY A 155 -3.98 20.30 17.21
N PRO A 156 -3.48 21.02 16.19
CA PRO A 156 -3.46 20.61 14.79
C PRO A 156 -2.45 19.48 14.53
N PHE A 157 -2.68 18.70 13.47
CA PHE A 157 -1.90 17.52 13.13
C PHE A 157 -1.01 17.77 11.89
N PRO A 158 0.15 17.11 11.77
CA PRO A 158 0.93 17.15 10.54
C PRO A 158 0.09 16.58 9.38
N GLY A 159 0.05 17.30 8.25
CA GLY A 159 -0.81 16.97 7.12
C GLY A 159 -0.10 16.14 6.05
N ILE A 160 -0.81 15.16 5.46
CA ILE A 160 -0.34 14.35 4.34
C ILE A 160 -1.42 14.31 3.25
N ILE A 161 -1.03 14.46 1.97
CA ILE A 161 -1.89 14.12 0.82
C ILE A 161 -1.48 12.74 0.30
N ASP A 162 -2.46 11.85 0.19
CA ASP A 162 -2.30 10.46 -0.22
C ASP A 162 -2.86 10.25 -1.63
N ILE A 163 -2.02 9.77 -2.56
CA ILE A 163 -2.36 9.62 -3.98
C ILE A 163 -2.02 8.21 -4.48
N PHE A 164 -3.02 7.54 -5.06
CA PHE A 164 -2.85 6.23 -5.69
C PHE A 164 -2.56 6.33 -7.20
N GLY A 165 -2.10 5.22 -7.79
CA GLY A 165 -1.83 5.10 -9.22
C GLY A 165 -3.08 4.98 -10.11
N VAL A 166 -2.86 4.56 -11.35
CA VAL A 166 -3.95 4.30 -12.31
C VAL A 166 -4.87 3.21 -11.78
N GLY A 167 -6.18 3.46 -11.89
CA GLY A 167 -7.21 2.58 -11.36
C GLY A 167 -8.55 3.30 -11.25
N GLY A 168 -8.50 4.63 -11.13
CA GLY A 168 -9.69 5.46 -10.96
C GLY A 168 -10.34 5.25 -9.59
N ALA A 169 -11.24 6.17 -9.25
CA ALA A 169 -11.92 6.25 -7.96
C ALA A 169 -11.02 6.68 -6.79
N LEU A 170 -11.67 6.83 -5.63
CA LEU A 170 -11.04 7.16 -4.36
C LEU A 170 -10.72 5.87 -3.59
N LEU A 171 -9.46 5.70 -3.19
CA LEU A 171 -9.03 4.65 -2.27
C LEU A 171 -8.64 5.31 -0.95
N GLU A 172 -9.31 4.92 0.13
CA GLU A 172 -9.20 5.62 1.41
C GLU A 172 -8.35 4.86 2.45
N TYR A 173 -8.15 3.56 2.25
CA TYR A 173 -7.62 2.66 3.27
C TYR A 173 -6.21 3.02 3.76
N ARG A 174 -5.35 3.56 2.90
CA ARG A 174 -4.00 3.96 3.32
C ARG A 174 -4.03 5.24 4.13
N ALA A 175 -4.78 6.24 3.68
CA ALA A 175 -4.99 7.49 4.42
C ALA A 175 -5.65 7.25 5.78
N SER A 176 -6.70 6.41 5.85
CA SER A 176 -7.41 6.12 7.10
C SER A 176 -6.53 5.40 8.13
N LEU A 177 -5.70 4.45 7.69
CA LEU A 177 -4.72 3.78 8.56
C LEU A 177 -3.64 4.74 9.05
N LEU A 178 -3.09 5.61 8.18
CA LEU A 178 -2.12 6.65 8.55
C LEU A 178 -2.68 7.64 9.59
N ALA A 179 -3.96 7.98 9.52
CA ALA A 179 -4.58 8.87 10.50
C ALA A 179 -4.59 8.27 11.91
N GLY A 180 -4.63 6.94 12.03
CA GLY A 180 -4.42 6.25 13.31
C GLY A 180 -3.00 6.36 13.87
N HIS A 181 -2.06 6.94 13.13
CA HIS A 181 -0.69 7.24 13.56
C HIS A 181 -0.43 8.74 13.75
N GLY A 182 -1.49 9.56 13.84
CA GLY A 182 -1.38 10.97 14.25
C GLY A 182 -1.22 11.98 13.12
N PHE A 183 -1.49 11.58 11.86
CA PHE A 183 -1.45 12.47 10.70
C PHE A 183 -2.85 12.87 10.24
N ALA A 184 -3.05 14.14 9.89
CA ALA A 184 -4.22 14.53 9.10
C ALA A 184 -3.98 14.11 7.64
N THR A 185 -4.76 13.18 7.11
CA THR A 185 -4.48 12.59 5.78
C THR A 185 -5.62 12.84 4.80
N LEU A 186 -5.30 13.32 3.60
CA LEU A 186 -6.25 13.55 2.53
C LEU A 186 -6.08 12.49 1.45
N ALA A 187 -6.98 11.50 1.40
CA ALA A 187 -7.09 10.60 0.25
C ALA A 187 -7.62 11.42 -0.93
N LEU A 188 -6.82 11.58 -1.99
CA LEU A 188 -7.15 12.46 -3.11
C LEU A 188 -7.47 11.65 -4.37
N ALA A 189 -8.71 11.78 -4.85
CA ALA A 189 -9.08 11.32 -6.18
C ALA A 189 -8.69 12.36 -7.23
N TYR A 190 -8.42 11.93 -8.46
CA TYR A 190 -8.11 12.83 -9.58
C TYR A 190 -8.73 12.38 -10.91
N CYS A 191 -9.34 11.20 -10.97
CA CYS A 191 -10.12 10.73 -12.12
C CYS A 191 -11.13 9.64 -11.70
N ASP A 192 -12.16 9.46 -12.53
CA ASP A 192 -13.14 8.37 -12.42
C ASP A 192 -13.78 8.27 -11.03
N PHE A 193 -14.09 9.42 -10.43
CA PHE A 193 -14.74 9.55 -9.13
C PHE A 193 -15.71 10.72 -9.17
N GLU A 194 -16.99 10.45 -8.92
CA GLU A 194 -18.05 11.46 -8.96
C GLU A 194 -18.06 12.28 -10.26
N ASP A 195 -17.94 13.60 -10.13
CA ASP A 195 -17.92 14.61 -11.20
C ASP A 195 -16.51 14.89 -11.75
N LEU A 196 -15.47 14.18 -11.29
CA LEU A 196 -14.15 14.24 -11.92
C LEU A 196 -14.18 13.61 -13.32
N PRO A 197 -13.22 13.99 -14.19
CA PRO A 197 -13.08 13.40 -15.51
C PRO A 197 -13.05 11.87 -15.47
N LYS A 198 -13.84 11.22 -16.34
CA LYS A 198 -13.89 9.75 -16.45
C LYS A 198 -12.60 9.15 -16.98
N LYS A 199 -11.86 9.91 -17.79
CA LYS A 199 -10.57 9.53 -18.34
C LYS A 199 -9.50 10.47 -17.83
N PHE A 200 -8.33 9.90 -17.60
CA PHE A 200 -7.15 10.64 -17.20
C PHE A 200 -6.28 10.91 -18.44
N ASP A 201 -6.69 11.91 -19.24
CA ASP A 201 -6.06 12.22 -20.52
C ASP A 201 -4.92 13.23 -20.43
N THR A 202 -4.93 14.07 -19.39
CA THR A 202 -3.92 15.12 -19.16
C THR A 202 -3.84 15.43 -17.68
N ILE A 203 -2.63 15.69 -17.17
CA ILE A 203 -2.41 16.00 -15.75
C ILE A 203 -2.23 17.50 -15.59
N HIS A 204 -3.19 18.18 -14.95
CA HIS A 204 -3.09 19.59 -14.60
C HIS A 204 -2.75 19.75 -13.13
N LEU A 205 -1.54 20.23 -12.81
CA LEU A 205 -1.10 20.40 -11.43
C LEU A 205 -1.91 21.44 -10.66
N ASP A 206 -2.64 22.33 -11.35
CA ASP A 206 -3.55 23.30 -10.72
C ASP A 206 -4.62 22.61 -9.85
N TYR A 207 -5.08 21.41 -10.23
CA TYR A 207 -6.03 20.62 -9.42
C TYR A 207 -5.41 20.18 -8.08
N PHE A 208 -4.14 19.76 -8.13
CA PHE A 208 -3.41 19.29 -6.96
C PHE A 208 -2.93 20.45 -6.08
N GLU A 209 -2.66 21.63 -6.68
CA GLU A 209 -2.42 22.88 -5.95
C GLU A 209 -3.64 23.30 -5.14
N GLU A 210 -4.86 23.17 -5.68
CA GLU A 210 -6.09 23.44 -4.92
C GLU A 210 -6.28 22.49 -3.73
N ALA A 211 -6.00 21.19 -3.91
CA ALA A 211 -6.05 20.21 -2.81
C ALA A 211 -5.00 20.52 -1.72
N LEU A 212 -3.81 20.97 -2.12
CA LEU A 212 -2.77 21.45 -1.22
C LEU A 212 -3.21 22.70 -0.45
N CYS A 213 -3.79 23.68 -1.14
CA CYS A 213 -4.34 24.89 -0.52
C CYS A 213 -5.44 24.57 0.48
N TYR A 214 -6.36 23.64 0.14
CA TYR A 214 -7.39 23.16 1.05
C TYR A 214 -6.77 22.61 2.35
N MET A 215 -5.75 21.73 2.23
CA MET A 215 -5.06 21.17 3.41
C MET A 215 -4.38 22.23 4.26
N LEU A 216 -3.66 23.16 3.64
CA LEU A 216 -2.93 24.22 4.35
C LEU A 216 -3.86 25.23 5.06
N GLN A 217 -5.08 25.41 4.57
CA GLN A 217 -6.07 26.31 5.16
C GLN A 217 -6.92 25.63 6.25
N HIS A 218 -6.86 24.30 6.35
CA HIS A 218 -7.66 23.56 7.31
C HIS A 218 -7.14 23.77 8.75
N THR A 219 -8.02 24.21 9.66
CA THR A 219 -7.63 24.63 11.03
C THR A 219 -7.02 23.52 11.88
N GLN A 220 -7.27 22.26 11.53
CA GLN A 220 -6.69 21.08 12.19
C GLN A 220 -5.40 20.58 11.54
N VAL A 221 -4.86 21.26 10.53
CA VAL A 221 -3.60 20.91 9.87
C VAL A 221 -2.50 21.89 10.29
N LYS A 222 -1.37 21.37 10.73
CA LYS A 222 -0.33 22.12 11.44
C LYS A 222 0.46 23.10 10.56
N GLY A 223 0.73 22.73 9.31
CA GLY A 223 1.65 23.49 8.45
C GLY A 223 3.09 23.53 8.99
N PRO A 224 3.98 24.38 8.41
CA PRO A 224 3.74 25.31 7.30
C PRO A 224 3.66 24.64 5.92
N GLY A 225 4.03 23.36 5.82
CA GLY A 225 3.91 22.55 4.61
C GLY A 225 3.27 21.19 4.86
N ILE A 226 3.11 20.42 3.79
CA ILE A 226 2.39 19.14 3.77
C ILE A 226 3.32 18.03 3.28
N GLY A 227 3.12 16.81 3.78
CA GLY A 227 3.74 15.60 3.25
C GLY A 227 2.99 15.05 2.04
N LEU A 228 3.68 14.47 1.07
CA LEU A 228 3.06 13.79 -0.06
C LEU A 228 3.41 12.31 -0.02
N LEU A 229 2.40 11.44 -0.10
CA LEU A 229 2.56 9.99 -0.19
C LEU A 229 1.92 9.50 -1.49
N GLY A 230 2.74 8.95 -2.38
CA GLY A 230 2.28 8.43 -3.66
C GLY A 230 2.75 7.01 -3.93
N ILE A 231 1.93 6.25 -4.65
CA ILE A 231 2.32 4.96 -5.25
C ILE A 231 2.08 4.96 -6.76
N SER A 232 2.99 4.35 -7.53
CA SER A 232 2.85 4.22 -8.99
C SER A 232 2.71 5.61 -9.65
N LEU A 233 1.73 5.83 -10.53
CA LEU A 233 1.45 7.17 -11.08
C LEU A 233 1.19 8.22 -10.00
N GLY A 234 0.62 7.85 -8.85
CA GLY A 234 0.44 8.76 -7.73
C GLY A 234 1.76 9.28 -7.17
N ALA A 235 2.81 8.45 -7.19
CA ALA A 235 4.16 8.87 -6.82
C ALA A 235 4.75 9.89 -7.82
N ASP A 236 4.54 9.68 -9.12
CA ASP A 236 4.95 10.63 -10.16
C ASP A 236 4.21 11.97 -10.03
N ILE A 237 2.93 11.94 -9.66
CA ILE A 237 2.16 13.15 -9.33
C ILE A 237 2.76 13.83 -8.10
N CYS A 238 3.09 13.09 -7.03
CA CYS A 238 3.71 13.66 -5.83
C CYS A 238 5.07 14.32 -6.13
N LEU A 239 5.92 13.67 -6.94
CA LEU A 239 7.19 14.24 -7.39
C LEU A 239 6.97 15.52 -8.22
N SER A 240 5.97 15.52 -9.10
CA SER A 240 5.61 16.70 -9.89
C SER A 240 5.10 17.85 -9.00
N MET A 241 4.24 17.55 -8.02
CA MET A 241 3.80 18.53 -7.02
C MET A 241 5.00 19.10 -6.26
N ALA A 242 5.93 18.25 -5.80
CA ALA A 242 7.13 18.71 -5.09
C ALA A 242 8.03 19.60 -5.95
N SER A 243 8.12 19.35 -7.26
CA SER A 243 8.92 20.13 -8.20
C SER A 243 8.33 21.50 -8.55
N PHE A 244 7.01 21.63 -8.61
CA PHE A 244 6.35 22.83 -9.14
C PHE A 244 5.61 23.66 -8.09
N LEU A 245 5.13 23.03 -7.01
CA LEU A 245 4.33 23.67 -5.98
C LEU A 245 5.18 24.05 -4.77
N LYS A 246 4.73 25.07 -4.05
CA LYS A 246 5.35 25.50 -2.78
C LYS A 246 4.75 24.72 -1.61
N ASN A 247 5.34 24.86 -0.42
CA ASN A 247 4.82 24.30 0.84
C ASN A 247 4.70 22.76 0.86
N ILE A 248 5.54 22.07 0.09
CA ILE A 248 5.75 20.63 0.19
C ILE A 248 6.96 20.38 1.11
N SER A 249 6.69 19.80 2.27
CA SER A 249 7.72 19.60 3.32
C SER A 249 8.47 18.28 3.17
N ALA A 250 7.84 17.24 2.63
CA ALA A 250 8.46 15.92 2.46
C ALA A 250 7.67 15.09 1.44
N THR A 251 8.35 14.25 0.65
CA THR A 251 7.70 13.38 -0.35
C THR A 251 8.16 11.94 -0.24
N VAL A 252 7.21 11.01 -0.20
CA VAL A 252 7.46 9.57 -0.31
C VAL A 252 6.93 9.09 -1.66
N SER A 253 7.81 8.46 -2.43
CA SER A 253 7.51 7.84 -3.73
C SER A 253 7.67 6.33 -3.65
N ILE A 254 6.55 5.61 -3.64
CA ILE A 254 6.52 4.14 -3.67
C ILE A 254 6.39 3.67 -5.13
N ASN A 255 7.41 2.97 -5.64
CA ASN A 255 7.43 2.47 -7.03
C ASN A 255 7.03 3.54 -8.07
N GLY A 256 7.44 4.79 -7.83
CA GLY A 256 7.32 5.88 -8.81
C GLY A 256 8.36 5.75 -9.90
N SER A 257 8.09 6.36 -11.06
CA SER A 257 9.03 6.39 -12.17
C SER A 257 9.88 7.66 -12.19
N GLY A 258 9.44 8.78 -11.63
CA GLY A 258 10.14 10.07 -11.78
C GLY A 258 10.14 10.60 -13.22
N PHE A 259 9.45 9.92 -14.13
CA PHE A 259 9.25 10.29 -15.52
C PHE A 259 7.78 10.50 -15.79
N ASN A 260 7.48 11.47 -16.62
CA ASN A 260 6.14 11.54 -17.15
C ASN A 260 5.89 10.37 -18.12
N GLY A 261 4.94 9.49 -17.78
CA GLY A 261 4.68 8.27 -18.53
C GLY A 261 3.92 8.51 -19.83
N ASN A 262 2.59 8.32 -19.79
CA ASN A 262 1.76 8.24 -21.00
C ASN A 262 1.09 9.55 -21.40
N LYS A 263 0.95 10.52 -20.49
CA LYS A 263 0.12 11.72 -20.67
C LYS A 263 0.89 12.96 -20.25
N ALA A 264 0.81 14.06 -20.98
CA ALA A 264 1.52 15.28 -20.62
C ALA A 264 1.11 15.82 -19.23
N ILE A 265 2.08 16.35 -18.49
CA ILE A 265 1.88 17.09 -17.23
C ILE A 265 1.99 18.57 -17.53
N TYR A 266 1.01 19.35 -17.10
CA TYR A 266 0.98 20.80 -17.26
C TYR A 266 0.92 21.49 -15.90
N TYR A 267 1.67 22.58 -15.78
CA TYR A 267 1.51 23.55 -14.71
C TYR A 267 1.79 24.95 -15.24
N LYS A 268 0.73 25.74 -15.38
CA LYS A 268 0.78 27.07 -16.03
C LYS A 268 1.42 26.94 -17.41
N GLU A 269 2.50 27.68 -17.67
CA GLU A 269 3.23 27.67 -18.95
C GLU A 269 4.21 26.48 -19.08
N ASN A 270 4.43 25.71 -18.02
CA ASN A 270 5.34 24.57 -18.04
C ASN A 270 4.61 23.31 -18.48
N SER A 271 5.29 22.49 -19.28
CA SER A 271 4.82 21.15 -19.64
C SER A 271 5.96 20.15 -19.60
N ILE A 272 5.68 18.94 -19.13
CA ILE A 272 6.57 17.78 -19.27
C ILE A 272 5.96 16.85 -20.33
N PRO A 273 6.65 16.59 -21.46
CA PRO A 273 6.16 15.68 -22.47
C PRO A 273 6.09 14.23 -21.96
N PRO A 274 5.21 13.39 -22.50
CA PRO A 274 5.18 11.97 -22.15
C PRO A 274 6.38 11.24 -22.75
N LEU A 275 6.98 10.33 -21.98
CA LEU A 275 8.03 9.41 -22.46
C LEU A 275 7.50 8.48 -23.56
N GLY A 276 6.24 8.09 -23.44
CA GLY A 276 5.58 7.15 -24.35
C GLY A 276 5.94 5.69 -24.08
N HIS A 277 5.30 4.80 -24.84
CA HIS A 277 5.46 3.35 -24.71
C HIS A 277 5.27 2.66 -26.06
N ASP A 278 5.78 1.44 -26.14
CA ASP A 278 5.62 0.52 -27.26
C ASP A 278 5.12 -0.83 -26.77
N LEU A 279 3.84 -1.13 -27.05
CA LEU A 279 3.20 -2.38 -26.63
C LEU A 279 3.84 -3.63 -27.27
N ARG A 280 4.63 -3.47 -28.34
CA ARG A 280 5.37 -4.58 -28.96
C ARG A 280 6.51 -5.11 -28.08
N ARG A 281 6.94 -4.33 -27.08
CA ARG A 281 7.96 -4.72 -26.09
C ARG A 281 7.40 -5.56 -24.94
N MET A 282 6.08 -5.74 -24.89
CA MET A 282 5.42 -6.61 -23.92
C MET A 282 5.85 -8.06 -24.13
N LYS A 283 6.08 -8.78 -23.03
CA LYS A 283 6.46 -10.19 -23.05
C LYS A 283 5.29 -11.05 -22.59
N VAL A 284 5.26 -12.30 -23.04
CA VAL A 284 4.31 -13.31 -22.56
C VAL A 284 5.11 -14.33 -21.74
N ALA A 285 4.81 -14.42 -20.45
CA ALA A 285 5.41 -15.43 -19.58
C ALA A 285 4.90 -16.83 -19.94
N PHE A 286 5.58 -17.88 -19.49
CA PHE A 286 5.14 -19.27 -19.71
C PHE A 286 3.73 -19.56 -19.19
N SER A 287 3.28 -18.80 -18.17
CA SER A 287 1.92 -18.86 -17.63
C SER A 287 0.84 -18.25 -18.54
N GLY A 288 1.22 -17.63 -19.66
CA GLY A 288 0.33 -16.87 -20.54
C GLY A 288 0.02 -15.44 -20.04
N LEU A 289 0.55 -15.05 -18.88
CA LEU A 289 0.43 -13.69 -18.35
C LEU A 289 1.34 -12.73 -19.10
N LEU A 290 0.89 -11.48 -19.17
CA LEU A 290 1.64 -10.41 -19.82
C LEU A 290 2.58 -9.76 -18.82
N ASP A 291 3.81 -9.55 -19.26
CA ASP A 291 4.81 -8.76 -18.55
C ASP A 291 5.03 -7.45 -19.31
N ILE A 292 4.75 -6.34 -18.63
CA ILE A 292 4.74 -5.00 -19.21
C ILE A 292 5.93 -4.15 -18.76
N VAL A 293 6.86 -4.72 -17.99
CA VAL A 293 7.97 -3.97 -17.37
C VAL A 293 8.81 -3.16 -18.38
N ASP A 294 8.89 -3.63 -19.63
CA ASP A 294 9.71 -3.05 -20.70
C ASP A 294 8.92 -2.26 -21.75
N ILE A 295 7.62 -1.99 -21.55
CA ILE A 295 6.83 -1.26 -22.56
C ILE A 295 7.20 0.20 -22.68
N ARG A 296 7.75 0.83 -21.63
CA ARG A 296 8.14 2.26 -21.68
C ARG A 296 9.32 2.45 -22.64
N ASN A 297 9.32 3.59 -23.33
CA ASN A 297 10.43 3.95 -24.21
C ASN A 297 11.75 4.13 -23.43
N ASP A 298 12.86 3.99 -24.14
CA ASP A 298 14.19 4.09 -23.54
C ASP A 298 14.46 5.50 -23.01
N ILE A 299 15.10 5.57 -21.84
CA ILE A 299 15.41 6.83 -21.14
C ILE A 299 16.71 7.40 -21.70
N VAL A 300 16.71 7.76 -22.99
CA VAL A 300 17.88 8.33 -23.65
C VAL A 300 18.28 9.63 -22.94
N GLY A 301 19.57 9.74 -22.59
CA GLY A 301 20.09 10.88 -21.80
C GLY A 301 19.95 10.72 -20.28
N GLY A 302 19.38 9.62 -19.78
CA GLY A 302 19.29 9.34 -18.35
C GLY A 302 18.58 10.45 -17.59
N CYS A 303 19.28 11.06 -16.62
CA CYS A 303 18.74 12.16 -15.81
C CYS A 303 18.56 13.49 -16.56
N GLU A 304 19.06 13.64 -17.79
CA GLU A 304 18.85 14.82 -18.63
C GLU A 304 17.72 14.62 -19.66
N ASN A 305 17.00 13.50 -19.59
CA ASN A 305 15.89 13.23 -20.50
C ASN A 305 14.77 14.27 -20.31
N PRO A 306 14.20 14.84 -21.40
CA PRO A 306 13.20 15.91 -21.32
C PRO A 306 11.86 15.49 -20.72
N CYS A 307 11.59 14.19 -20.61
CA CYS A 307 10.38 13.65 -19.99
C CYS A 307 10.55 13.45 -18.47
N MET A 308 11.74 13.70 -17.92
CA MET A 308 11.99 13.58 -16.50
C MET A 308 11.29 14.70 -15.74
N ILE A 309 10.69 14.37 -14.59
CA ILE A 309 10.17 15.36 -13.67
C ILE A 309 11.36 16.13 -13.09
N PRO A 310 11.35 17.48 -13.08
CA PRO A 310 12.47 18.30 -12.61
C PRO A 310 12.54 18.31 -11.08
N ILE A 311 12.83 17.16 -10.49
CA ILE A 311 12.85 16.91 -9.04
C ILE A 311 13.94 17.70 -8.32
N GLU A 312 14.94 18.21 -9.03
CA GLU A 312 15.90 19.19 -8.51
C GLU A 312 15.26 20.50 -8.04
N LYS A 313 14.03 20.80 -8.47
CA LYS A 313 13.27 21.97 -8.00
C LYS A 313 12.61 21.75 -6.64
N ALA A 314 12.48 20.49 -6.20
CA ALA A 314 11.89 20.18 -4.92
C ALA A 314 12.68 20.77 -3.75
N GLN A 315 11.95 21.29 -2.77
CA GLN A 315 12.53 21.92 -1.57
C GLN A 315 12.66 20.93 -0.41
N GLY A 316 11.65 20.08 -0.21
CA GLY A 316 11.66 19.05 0.83
C GLY A 316 12.44 17.79 0.42
N PRO A 317 12.86 16.97 1.40
CA PRO A 317 13.50 15.68 1.15
C PRO A 317 12.54 14.70 0.47
N ILE A 318 13.13 13.75 -0.25
CA ILE A 318 12.42 12.69 -0.96
C ILE A 318 12.92 11.32 -0.46
N LEU A 319 11.98 10.46 -0.10
CA LEU A 319 12.19 9.04 0.18
C LEU A 319 11.63 8.20 -0.98
N PHE A 320 12.48 7.39 -1.59
CA PHE A 320 12.07 6.39 -2.56
C PHE A 320 11.97 5.02 -1.88
N ILE A 321 10.84 4.36 -2.07
CA ILE A 321 10.61 2.97 -1.67
C ILE A 321 10.38 2.17 -2.95
N VAL A 322 11.22 1.18 -3.21
CA VAL A 322 11.19 0.42 -4.46
C VAL A 322 11.12 -1.09 -4.21
N GLY A 323 10.26 -1.76 -4.95
CA GLY A 323 10.28 -3.20 -5.12
C GLY A 323 11.27 -3.57 -6.22
N GLN A 324 12.22 -4.45 -5.94
CA GLN A 324 13.22 -4.88 -6.92
C GLN A 324 12.65 -5.85 -7.97
N ASP A 325 11.48 -6.42 -7.68
CA ASP A 325 10.74 -7.31 -8.58
C ASP A 325 9.51 -6.60 -9.16
N ASP A 326 9.56 -5.28 -9.34
CA ASP A 326 8.47 -4.52 -9.96
C ASP A 326 8.34 -4.84 -11.45
N HIS A 327 7.24 -5.50 -11.82
CA HIS A 327 6.92 -5.87 -13.20
C HIS A 327 5.96 -4.89 -13.91
N ASN A 328 5.51 -3.82 -13.26
CA ASN A 328 4.81 -2.75 -13.93
C ASN A 328 5.79 -1.85 -14.70
N TRP A 329 6.92 -1.53 -14.07
CA TRP A 329 8.03 -0.79 -14.69
C TRP A 329 9.30 -0.89 -13.83
N ARG A 330 10.42 -0.36 -14.34
CA ARG A 330 11.75 -0.46 -13.70
C ARG A 330 11.95 0.53 -12.53
N SER A 331 11.19 0.39 -11.45
CA SER A 331 11.19 1.32 -10.29
C SER A 331 12.57 1.56 -9.67
N GLU A 332 13.41 0.53 -9.53
CA GLU A 332 14.76 0.70 -8.97
C GLU A 332 15.67 1.54 -9.88
N LEU A 333 15.65 1.28 -11.19
CA LEU A 333 16.38 2.08 -12.18
C LEU A 333 15.93 3.54 -12.13
N TYR A 334 14.62 3.77 -12.06
CA TYR A 334 14.05 5.11 -11.97
C TYR A 334 14.47 5.86 -10.71
N ALA A 335 14.48 5.22 -9.55
CA ALA A 335 14.96 5.84 -8.32
C ALA A 335 16.45 6.18 -8.37
N GLN A 336 17.28 5.35 -9.03
CA GLN A 336 18.70 5.64 -9.25
C GLN A 336 18.88 6.88 -10.16
N ILE A 337 18.17 6.94 -11.28
CA ILE A 337 18.23 8.11 -12.20
C ILE A 337 17.72 9.38 -11.48
N ALA A 338 16.68 9.26 -10.65
CA ALA A 338 16.21 10.36 -9.80
C ALA A 338 17.29 10.86 -8.81
N SER A 339 18.01 9.93 -8.17
CA SER A 339 19.16 10.27 -7.33
C SER A 339 20.27 10.98 -8.12
N GLU A 340 20.54 10.56 -9.36
CA GLU A 340 21.52 11.22 -10.23
C GLU A 340 21.10 12.65 -10.57
N ARG A 341 19.83 12.87 -10.96
CA ARG A 341 19.28 14.21 -11.24
C ARG A 341 19.49 15.17 -10.07
N LEU A 342 19.12 14.73 -8.86
CA LEU A 342 19.25 15.53 -7.64
C LEU A 342 20.71 15.91 -7.38
N GLN A 343 21.61 14.92 -7.41
CA GLN A 343 23.04 15.15 -7.15
C GLN A 343 23.69 16.03 -8.22
N ALA A 344 23.34 15.85 -9.50
CA ALA A 344 23.85 16.68 -10.60
C ALA A 344 23.49 18.17 -10.45
N HIS A 345 22.39 18.46 -9.74
CA HIS A 345 21.93 19.82 -9.45
C HIS A 345 22.24 20.27 -8.00
N GLY A 346 23.20 19.61 -7.35
CA GLY A 346 23.71 20.01 -6.03
C GLY A 346 22.74 19.76 -4.86
N LYS A 347 21.72 18.93 -5.04
CA LYS A 347 20.83 18.48 -3.95
C LYS A 347 21.44 17.30 -3.21
N GLU A 348 21.02 17.12 -1.95
CA GLU A 348 21.37 15.95 -1.17
C GLU A 348 20.89 14.66 -1.85
N LYS A 349 21.68 13.60 -1.70
CA LYS A 349 21.30 12.27 -2.19
C LYS A 349 20.03 11.81 -1.45
N PRO A 350 18.96 11.43 -2.18
CA PRO A 350 17.73 10.96 -1.53
C PRO A 350 17.96 9.61 -0.85
N GLN A 351 17.12 9.30 0.14
CA GLN A 351 17.06 7.94 0.67
C GLN A 351 16.33 7.05 -0.33
N ILE A 352 16.93 5.91 -0.67
CA ILE A 352 16.32 4.86 -1.50
C ILE A 352 16.34 3.57 -0.69
N ILE A 353 15.17 2.96 -0.52
CA ILE A 353 15.03 1.66 0.14
C ILE A 353 14.53 0.66 -0.91
N SER A 354 15.39 -0.28 -1.28
CA SER A 354 15.10 -1.35 -2.23
C SER A 354 14.76 -2.65 -1.49
N TYR A 355 13.60 -3.22 -1.78
CA TYR A 355 13.15 -4.48 -1.21
C TYR A 355 13.24 -5.63 -2.23
N PRO A 356 14.06 -6.67 -1.97
CA PRO A 356 14.13 -7.86 -2.83
C PRO A 356 12.82 -8.65 -2.78
N GLY A 357 12.48 -9.33 -3.88
CA GLY A 357 11.26 -10.17 -3.96
C GLY A 357 9.97 -9.40 -3.69
N THR A 358 9.93 -8.11 -4.03
CA THR A 358 8.81 -7.22 -3.77
C THR A 358 8.40 -6.56 -5.09
N GLY A 359 7.12 -6.62 -5.43
CA GLY A 359 6.57 -6.12 -6.68
C GLY A 359 6.03 -4.71 -6.61
N HIS A 360 5.14 -4.40 -7.56
CA HIS A 360 4.62 -3.05 -7.79
C HIS A 360 3.71 -2.52 -6.66
N TYR A 361 2.82 -3.36 -6.13
CA TYR A 361 1.83 -2.93 -5.13
C TYR A 361 2.32 -3.13 -3.69
N ILE A 362 3.15 -2.21 -3.21
CA ILE A 362 3.54 -2.14 -1.79
C ILE A 362 2.40 -1.44 -1.02
N GLU A 363 1.43 -2.23 -0.59
CA GLU A 363 0.27 -1.78 0.22
C GLU A 363 0.64 -1.63 1.72
N PRO A 364 -0.27 -1.12 2.58
CA PRO A 364 -0.10 -1.20 4.02
C PRO A 364 0.12 -2.64 4.54
N PRO A 365 0.65 -2.80 5.76
CA PRO A 365 1.00 -4.11 6.31
C PRO A 365 -0.13 -5.14 6.23
N TYR A 366 0.24 -6.39 5.96
CA TYR A 366 -0.64 -7.57 5.92
C TYR A 366 -1.71 -7.59 4.83
N PHE A 367 -1.75 -6.60 3.93
CA PHE A 367 -2.47 -6.73 2.67
C PHE A 367 -1.87 -7.89 1.86
N PRO A 368 -2.68 -8.88 1.46
CA PRO A 368 -2.15 -10.01 0.72
C PRO A 368 -1.62 -9.57 -0.65
N MET A 369 -0.50 -10.16 -1.04
CA MET A 369 0.14 -9.84 -2.31
C MET A 369 -0.76 -10.27 -3.48
N CYS A 370 -0.90 -9.42 -4.50
CA CYS A 370 -1.58 -9.75 -5.74
C CYS A 370 -0.54 -9.92 -6.86
N PRO A 371 -0.15 -11.17 -7.23
CA PRO A 371 0.90 -11.41 -8.22
C PRO A 371 0.51 -10.99 -9.63
N ALA A 372 -0.78 -11.07 -9.95
CA ALA A 372 -1.32 -10.69 -11.25
C ALA A 372 -2.77 -10.24 -11.14
N SER A 373 -3.15 -9.25 -11.94
CA SER A 373 -4.55 -8.83 -12.08
C SER A 373 -4.80 -8.21 -13.45
N LEU A 374 -6.07 -7.95 -13.76
CA LEU A 374 -6.44 -7.18 -14.95
C LEU A 374 -5.81 -5.78 -14.91
N HIS A 375 -5.04 -5.41 -15.93
CA HIS A 375 -4.50 -4.06 -16.08
C HIS A 375 -5.55 -3.16 -16.74
N LYS A 376 -6.07 -2.15 -16.01
CA LYS A 376 -7.21 -1.31 -16.43
C LYS A 376 -7.07 -0.71 -17.84
N LEU A 377 -5.86 -0.33 -18.25
CA LEU A 377 -5.63 0.29 -19.56
C LEU A 377 -5.44 -0.72 -20.71
N LEU A 378 -4.95 -1.92 -20.40
CA LEU A 378 -4.67 -2.94 -21.41
C LEU A 378 -5.83 -3.93 -21.55
N ASP A 379 -6.71 -3.97 -20.56
CA ASP A 379 -7.81 -4.92 -20.41
C ASP A 379 -7.33 -6.38 -20.52
N LYS A 380 -6.14 -6.66 -19.98
CA LYS A 380 -5.52 -7.99 -19.95
C LYS A 380 -4.83 -8.26 -18.62
N PRO A 381 -4.75 -9.53 -18.15
CA PRO A 381 -4.00 -9.89 -16.97
C PRO A 381 -2.51 -9.65 -17.16
N VAL A 382 -1.91 -8.89 -16.24
CA VAL A 382 -0.47 -8.63 -16.19
C VAL A 382 0.11 -9.10 -14.86
N ILE A 383 1.39 -9.42 -14.84
CA ILE A 383 2.14 -9.66 -13.60
C ILE A 383 2.57 -8.33 -12.96
N TRP A 384 2.55 -8.29 -11.64
CA TRP A 384 3.00 -7.15 -10.82
C TRP A 384 4.31 -7.43 -10.08
N GLY A 385 4.71 -8.70 -10.07
CA GLY A 385 5.89 -9.23 -9.38
C GLY A 385 5.74 -9.28 -7.86
N GLY A 386 6.78 -9.78 -7.20
CA GLY A 386 6.85 -10.04 -5.77
C GLY A 386 6.78 -11.52 -5.42
N GLU A 387 7.27 -11.85 -4.21
CA GLU A 387 7.17 -13.16 -3.59
C GLU A 387 6.43 -13.00 -2.25
N PRO A 388 5.38 -13.79 -1.95
CA PRO A 388 4.45 -13.50 -0.85
C PRO A 388 5.11 -13.16 0.50
N ARG A 389 6.11 -13.94 0.90
CA ARG A 389 6.84 -13.74 2.16
C ARG A 389 7.78 -12.53 2.14
N ALA A 390 8.47 -12.28 1.03
CA ALA A 390 9.39 -11.15 0.92
C ALA A 390 8.60 -9.84 0.81
N HIS A 391 7.56 -9.84 -0.03
CA HIS A 391 6.64 -8.73 -0.22
C HIS A 391 5.92 -8.33 1.07
N SER A 392 5.43 -9.29 1.85
CA SER A 392 4.77 -9.00 3.13
C SER A 392 5.70 -8.34 4.14
N LYS A 393 6.96 -8.77 4.20
CA LYS A 393 7.99 -8.14 5.04
C LYS A 393 8.33 -6.72 4.56
N ALA A 394 8.40 -6.53 3.25
CA ALA A 394 8.62 -5.22 2.65
C ALA A 394 7.48 -4.24 2.98
N GLN A 395 6.22 -4.66 2.90
CA GLN A 395 5.07 -3.82 3.29
C GLN A 395 5.14 -3.39 4.77
N VAL A 396 5.48 -4.33 5.66
CA VAL A 396 5.64 -4.05 7.10
C VAL A 396 6.77 -3.06 7.37
N ASP A 397 7.93 -3.23 6.72
CA ASP A 397 9.05 -2.31 6.91
C ASP A 397 8.79 -0.95 6.26
N ALA A 398 8.31 -0.92 5.01
CA ALA A 398 7.97 0.31 4.29
C ALA A 398 7.01 1.19 5.09
N TRP A 399 5.98 0.59 5.72
CA TRP A 399 5.08 1.33 6.61
C TRP A 399 5.82 2.04 7.75
N LYS A 400 6.74 1.36 8.42
CA LYS A 400 7.58 1.94 9.48
C LYS A 400 8.49 3.05 8.96
N GLN A 401 9.08 2.87 7.78
CA GLN A 401 9.92 3.87 7.14
C GLN A 401 9.13 5.13 6.79
N ILE A 402 7.91 4.98 6.27
CA ILE A 402 6.99 6.09 5.95
C ILE A 402 6.64 6.88 7.21
N LEU A 403 6.21 6.19 8.28
CA LEU A 403 5.87 6.82 9.55
C LEU A 403 7.06 7.56 10.15
N THR A 404 8.25 6.94 10.13
CA THR A 404 9.50 7.54 10.62
C THR A 404 9.87 8.78 9.82
N PHE A 405 9.80 8.70 8.50
CA PHE A 405 10.14 9.79 7.58
C PHE A 405 9.21 11.00 7.77
N PHE A 406 7.89 10.79 7.80
CA PHE A 406 6.94 11.89 8.01
C PHE A 406 7.00 12.45 9.42
N THR A 407 7.20 11.63 10.45
CA THR A 407 7.40 12.12 11.83
C THR A 407 8.62 13.04 11.91
N LYS A 408 9.71 12.68 11.24
CA LYS A 408 10.94 13.47 11.19
C LYS A 408 10.74 14.82 10.48
N HIS A 409 10.05 14.83 9.33
CA HIS A 409 10.02 16.00 8.46
C HIS A 409 8.77 16.89 8.58
N LEU A 410 7.68 16.38 9.15
CA LEU A 410 6.46 17.14 9.44
C LEU A 410 6.30 17.43 10.94
N GLY A 411 7.14 16.81 11.77
CA GLY A 411 7.14 16.91 13.22
C GLY A 411 6.32 15.83 13.91
N ALA A 412 6.67 15.54 15.16
CA ALA A 412 5.96 14.57 15.98
C ALA A 412 4.53 15.04 16.29
N CYS A 413 3.61 14.07 16.32
CA CYS A 413 2.25 14.27 16.80
C CYS A 413 2.29 14.52 18.33
N PRO A 414 1.44 15.40 18.89
CA PRO A 414 1.08 15.31 20.30
C PRO A 414 0.63 13.85 20.57
N LYS A 415 1.21 13.18 21.57
CA LYS A 415 0.96 11.75 21.82
C LYS A 415 -0.56 11.47 21.81
N LEU A 416 -0.98 10.56 20.93
CA LEU A 416 -2.33 9.98 20.88
C LEU A 416 -2.60 9.13 22.11
#